data_AF-A0A9E5P0U3-F1
#
_entry.id   AF-A0A9E5P0U3-F1
#
_cell.length_a   1.000
_cell.length_b   1.000
_cell.length_c   1.000
_cell.angle_alpha   90.00
_cell.angle_beta   90.00
_cell.angle_gamma   90.00
#
_symmetry.space_group_name_H-M   'P 1'
#
loop_
_entity.id
_entity.type
_entity.pdbx_description
1 polymer ?
#
loop_
_entity_poly.entity_id
_entity_poly.type
_entity_poly.pdbx_seq_one_letter_code
_entity_poly.pdbx_strand_id
1 'polypeptide(L)'
;MSEPFRLATPLNDEALERLEIGDRILITGTLYTGRDAAHKRMVDLLDQGGELPFDVRGQVIYYVGPTPPRPGYPIGSAGPTTSYRMDAYSPRLMELGLKGMIGKGMRSEEVIEAMKRYRCVYMAAVGGAGALLSKSIKKADVIAYEDLGPEAIRRLEVESFPVILVNDIRGNDLYEEGAKKYRR
;
A
#
# COMPACT_ATOMS: atom_id res chain seq x y z
N MET A 1 6.02 24.54 5.02
CA MET A 1 5.65 23.13 4.75
C MET A 1 6.33 22.30 5.83
N SER A 2 5.61 21.41 6.50
CA SER A 2 6.20 20.49 7.48
C SER A 2 7.21 19.56 6.79
N GLU A 3 8.25 19.15 7.53
CA GLU A 3 9.16 18.12 7.05
C GLU A 3 8.43 16.78 6.91
N PRO A 4 8.80 15.95 5.92
CA PRO A 4 8.16 14.64 5.76
C PRO A 4 8.55 13.68 6.89
N PHE A 5 7.59 12.90 7.35
CA PHE A 5 7.82 11.77 8.24
C PHE A 5 8.64 10.70 7.53
N ARG A 6 9.57 10.07 8.26
CA ARG A 6 10.38 8.96 7.74
C ARG A 6 9.97 7.69 8.44
N LEU A 7 9.53 6.69 7.67
CA LEU A 7 9.14 5.39 8.18
C LEU A 7 10.07 4.30 7.62
N ALA A 8 10.42 3.35 8.48
CA ALA A 8 11.09 2.13 8.09
C ALA A 8 10.10 0.96 8.19
N THR A 9 10.04 0.11 7.17
CA THR A 9 9.26 -1.14 7.25
C THR A 9 10.13 -2.29 7.75
N PRO A 10 9.56 -3.28 8.48
CA PRO A 10 8.14 -3.42 8.83
C PRO A 10 7.65 -2.36 9.83
N LEU A 11 6.39 -1.94 9.68
CA LEU A 11 5.74 -0.96 10.55
C LEU A 11 5.23 -1.61 11.85
N ASN A 12 5.19 -0.81 12.91
CA ASN A 12 4.58 -1.16 14.19
C ASN A 12 3.51 -0.11 14.59
N ASP A 13 2.77 -0.41 15.65
CA ASP A 13 1.67 0.45 16.09
C ASP A 13 2.16 1.82 16.59
N GLU A 14 3.33 1.88 17.25
CA GLU A 14 3.90 3.14 17.73
C GLU A 14 4.25 4.10 16.60
N ALA A 15 4.73 3.57 15.46
CA ALA A 15 5.00 4.37 14.28
C ALA A 15 3.72 4.98 13.69
N LEU A 16 2.60 4.25 13.72
CA LEU A 16 1.32 4.69 13.16
C LEU A 16 0.59 5.70 14.04
N GLU A 17 0.75 5.64 15.37
CA GLU A 17 0.10 6.56 16.31
C GLU A 17 0.49 8.02 16.09
N ARG A 18 1.69 8.25 15.57
CA ARG A 18 2.24 9.59 15.37
C ARG A 18 1.79 10.25 14.07
N LEU A 19 1.08 9.51 13.21
CA LEU A 19 0.68 9.97 11.89
C LEU A 19 -0.70 10.63 11.93
N GLU A 20 -0.84 11.69 11.16
CA GLU A 20 -2.09 12.42 10.91
C GLU A 20 -2.37 12.49 9.40
N ILE A 21 -3.64 12.54 9.03
CA ILE A 21 -4.04 12.60 7.62
C ILE A 21 -3.45 13.85 6.95
N GLY A 22 -2.97 13.69 5.72
CA GLY A 22 -2.24 14.74 4.99
C GLY A 22 -0.73 14.76 5.24
N ASP A 23 -0.22 13.97 6.20
CA ASP A 23 1.22 13.84 6.41
C ASP A 23 1.93 13.33 5.15
N ARG A 24 3.07 13.94 4.85
CA ARG A 24 3.98 13.49 3.80
C ARG A 24 4.93 12.48 4.42
N ILE A 25 5.03 11.30 3.81
CA ILE A 25 5.82 10.19 4.34
C ILE A 25 6.84 9.76 3.29
N LEU A 26 8.06 9.48 3.74
CA LEU A 26 9.12 8.83 2.99
C LEU A 26 9.39 7.45 3.61
N ILE A 27 9.10 6.39 2.85
CA ILE A 27 9.29 5.01 3.32
C ILE A 27 10.62 4.47 2.82
N THR A 28 11.41 3.86 3.71
CA THR A 28 12.60 3.08 3.37
C THR A 28 12.44 1.66 3.92
N GLY A 29 12.79 0.65 3.13
CA GLY A 29 12.68 -0.75 3.54
C GLY A 29 11.99 -1.60 2.48
N THR A 30 11.20 -2.58 2.92
CA THR A 30 10.46 -3.49 2.05
C THR A 30 9.01 -3.05 1.84
N LEU A 31 8.54 -3.05 0.60
CA LEU A 31 7.12 -3.01 0.22
C LEU A 31 6.77 -4.27 -0.57
N TYR A 32 5.53 -4.73 -0.50
CA TYR A 32 5.05 -5.84 -1.31
C TYR A 32 4.09 -5.34 -2.38
N THR A 33 4.17 -5.82 -3.62
CA THR A 33 3.16 -5.51 -4.63
C THR A 33 2.02 -6.51 -4.60
N GLY A 34 0.84 -6.05 -4.97
CA GLY A 34 -0.30 -6.92 -5.22
C GLY A 34 -1.51 -6.08 -5.58
N ARG A 35 -2.32 -6.54 -6.53
CA ARG A 35 -3.60 -5.90 -6.88
C ARG A 35 -4.68 -6.96 -7.03
N ASP A 36 -5.66 -6.73 -7.88
CA ASP A 36 -6.88 -7.51 -8.08
C ASP A 36 -6.69 -9.05 -7.98
N ALA A 37 -5.96 -9.66 -8.91
CA ALA A 37 -5.83 -11.13 -8.98
C ALA A 37 -5.01 -11.71 -7.82
N ALA A 38 -3.96 -11.01 -7.40
CA ALA A 38 -3.13 -11.44 -6.26
C ALA A 38 -3.91 -11.39 -4.94
N HIS A 39 -4.71 -10.34 -4.70
CA HIS A 39 -5.54 -10.24 -3.50
C HIS A 39 -6.59 -11.33 -3.46
N LYS A 40 -7.29 -11.55 -4.58
CA LYS A 40 -8.25 -12.64 -4.68
C LYS A 40 -7.61 -13.98 -4.34
N ARG A 41 -6.46 -14.30 -4.96
CA ARG A 41 -5.77 -15.58 -4.73
C ARG A 41 -5.25 -15.73 -3.30
N MET A 42 -4.79 -14.64 -2.68
CA MET A 42 -4.40 -14.65 -1.26
C MET A 42 -5.59 -14.93 -0.34
N VAL A 43 -6.75 -14.30 -0.57
CA VAL A 43 -7.94 -14.52 0.26
C VAL A 43 -8.56 -15.89 0.01
N ASP A 44 -8.69 -16.33 -1.25
CA ASP A 44 -9.18 -17.68 -1.59
C ASP A 44 -8.33 -18.76 -0.89
N LEU A 45 -7.00 -18.56 -0.81
CA LEU A 45 -6.09 -19.50 -0.15
C LEU A 45 -6.31 -19.54 1.37
N LEU A 46 -6.53 -18.38 2.00
CA LEU A 46 -6.88 -18.30 3.42
C LEU A 46 -8.23 -18.97 3.72
N ASP A 47 -9.22 -18.80 2.85
CA ASP A 47 -10.54 -19.39 3.02
C ASP A 47 -10.51 -20.93 2.89
N GLN A 48 -9.51 -21.46 2.19
CA GLN A 48 -9.22 -22.89 2.10
C GLN A 48 -8.34 -23.41 3.26
N GLY A 49 -8.00 -22.56 4.23
CA GLY A 49 -7.15 -22.92 5.37
C GLY A 49 -5.65 -22.98 5.05
N GLY A 50 -5.23 -22.42 3.91
CA GLY A 50 -3.83 -22.32 3.52
C GLY A 50 -3.10 -21.13 4.15
N GLU A 51 -1.80 -21.05 3.90
CA GLU A 51 -0.92 -19.98 4.38
C GLU A 51 -0.58 -18.99 3.26
N LEU A 52 -0.40 -17.72 3.60
CA LEU A 52 -0.01 -16.70 2.62
C LEU A 52 1.42 -16.94 2.09
N PRO A 53 1.72 -16.51 0.85
CA PRO A 53 3.05 -16.66 0.27
C PRO A 53 4.16 -15.86 0.98
N PHE A 54 3.80 -14.95 1.88
CA PHE A 54 4.72 -14.21 2.75
C PHE A 54 4.00 -13.77 4.03
N ASP A 55 4.76 -13.46 5.09
CA ASP A 55 4.20 -12.90 6.32
C ASP A 55 3.80 -11.43 6.11
N VAL A 56 2.51 -11.14 6.18
CA VAL A 56 1.94 -9.79 6.01
C VAL A 56 2.10 -8.92 7.26
N ARG A 57 2.48 -9.49 8.41
CA ARG A 57 2.56 -8.75 9.67
C ARG A 57 3.57 -7.60 9.59
N GLY A 58 3.10 -6.40 9.90
CA GLY A 58 3.91 -5.18 9.83
C GLY A 58 4.18 -4.69 8.40
N GLN A 59 3.74 -5.42 7.37
CA GLN A 59 4.07 -5.10 6.00
C GLN A 59 3.14 -4.05 5.40
N VAL A 60 3.57 -3.54 4.25
CA VAL A 60 2.83 -2.58 3.44
C VAL A 60 2.64 -3.15 2.03
N ILE A 61 1.40 -3.20 1.56
CA ILE A 61 1.09 -3.64 0.19
C ILE A 61 0.88 -2.42 -0.71
N TYR A 62 1.69 -2.32 -1.76
CA TYR A 62 1.57 -1.33 -2.82
C TYR A 62 0.76 -1.88 -4.00
N TYR A 63 -0.38 -1.24 -4.26
CA TYR A 63 -1.29 -1.56 -5.34
C TYR A 63 -0.75 -1.02 -6.66
N VAL A 64 0.07 -1.81 -7.33
CA VAL A 64 0.76 -1.44 -8.57
C VAL A 64 0.82 -2.62 -9.52
N GLY A 65 0.70 -2.32 -10.82
CA GLY A 65 1.09 -3.23 -11.90
C GLY A 65 2.22 -2.57 -12.68
N PRO A 66 3.50 -2.85 -12.35
CA PRO A 66 4.61 -2.14 -12.96
C PRO A 66 4.77 -2.52 -14.43
N THR A 67 5.22 -1.58 -15.26
CA THR A 67 5.61 -1.87 -16.64
C THR A 67 6.90 -2.72 -16.67
N PRO A 68 7.23 -3.38 -17.80
CA PRO A 68 8.51 -4.07 -17.93
C PRO A 68 9.71 -3.16 -17.64
N PRO A 69 10.75 -3.67 -16.97
CA PRO A 69 11.97 -2.92 -16.71
C PRO A 69 12.74 -2.62 -18.00
N ARG A 70 13.47 -1.49 -18.00
CA ARG A 70 14.49 -1.21 -19.02
C ARG A 70 15.81 -1.89 -18.63
N PRO A 71 16.73 -2.18 -19.58
CA PRO A 71 18.03 -2.74 -19.24
C PRO A 71 18.74 -1.93 -18.15
N GLY A 72 19.22 -2.62 -17.10
CA GLY A 72 19.89 -1.99 -15.96
C GLY A 72 18.98 -1.38 -14.89
N TYR A 73 17.65 -1.48 -15.02
CA TYR A 73 16.70 -1.00 -14.01
C TYR A 73 15.96 -2.18 -13.35
N PRO A 74 15.71 -2.13 -12.03
CA PRO A 74 15.04 -3.23 -11.32
C PRO A 74 13.56 -3.35 -11.67
N ILE A 75 12.92 -2.24 -12.09
CA ILE A 75 11.48 -2.18 -12.36
C ILE A 75 11.20 -1.09 -13.41
N GLY A 76 10.09 -1.23 -14.14
CA GLY A 76 9.59 -0.18 -15.01
C GLY A 76 8.82 0.91 -14.24
N SER A 77 7.98 1.67 -14.95
CA SER A 77 7.09 2.66 -14.33
C SER A 77 6.16 1.97 -13.33
N ALA A 78 6.16 2.46 -12.09
CA ALA A 78 5.43 1.88 -10.97
C ALA A 78 4.42 2.90 -10.45
N GLY A 79 3.33 3.11 -11.19
CA GLY A 79 2.24 4.01 -10.80
C GLY A 79 1.13 3.28 -10.03
N PRO A 80 0.49 3.91 -9.03
CA PRO A 80 -0.57 3.27 -8.25
C PRO A 80 -1.79 2.94 -9.11
N THR A 81 -2.49 1.88 -8.73
CA THR A 81 -3.82 1.57 -9.24
C THR A 81 -4.93 1.94 -8.24
N THR A 82 -6.17 1.99 -8.73
CA THR A 82 -7.32 2.39 -7.93
C THR A 82 -7.62 1.38 -6.81
N SER A 83 -7.66 1.88 -5.57
CA SER A 83 -7.64 1.05 -4.37
C SER A 83 -8.97 0.38 -4.02
N TYR A 84 -10.11 0.96 -4.40
CA TYR A 84 -11.43 0.40 -4.05
C TYR A 84 -11.62 -1.04 -4.57
N ARG A 85 -10.88 -1.43 -5.63
CA ARG A 85 -10.95 -2.79 -6.19
C ARG A 85 -10.41 -3.86 -5.25
N MET A 86 -9.63 -3.47 -4.24
CA MET A 86 -9.10 -4.36 -3.21
C MET A 86 -9.90 -4.29 -1.90
N ASP A 87 -10.97 -3.50 -1.82
CA ASP A 87 -11.72 -3.29 -0.58
C ASP A 87 -12.33 -4.58 -0.03
N ALA A 88 -12.86 -5.44 -0.90
CA ALA A 88 -13.41 -6.73 -0.51
C ALA A 88 -12.39 -7.69 0.13
N TYR A 89 -11.08 -7.48 -0.13
CA TYR A 89 -10.01 -8.38 0.34
C TYR A 89 -9.20 -7.77 1.49
N SER A 90 -9.13 -6.44 1.57
CA SER A 90 -8.23 -5.73 2.48
C SER A 90 -8.48 -6.04 3.96
N PRO A 91 -9.72 -6.07 4.48
CA PRO A 91 -9.98 -6.35 5.89
C PRO A 91 -9.40 -7.69 6.36
N ARG A 92 -9.45 -8.72 5.51
CA ARG A 92 -8.91 -10.05 5.83
C ARG A 92 -7.39 -10.04 6.00
N LEU A 93 -6.69 -9.27 5.18
CA LEU A 93 -5.22 -9.13 5.29
C LEU A 93 -4.84 -8.26 6.50
N MET A 94 -5.64 -7.24 6.85
CA MET A 94 -5.45 -6.43 8.05
C MET A 94 -5.59 -7.24 9.33
N GLU A 95 -6.57 -8.15 9.38
CA GLU A 95 -6.76 -9.07 10.51
C GLU A 95 -5.51 -9.93 10.79
N LEU A 96 -4.75 -10.29 9.73
CA LEU A 96 -3.49 -11.03 9.84
C LEU A 96 -2.28 -10.15 10.18
N GLY A 97 -2.47 -8.84 10.31
CA GLY A 97 -1.45 -7.89 10.75
C GLY A 97 -0.85 -7.01 9.66
N LEU A 98 -1.47 -6.92 8.48
CA LEU A 98 -1.10 -5.90 7.47
C LEU A 98 -1.22 -4.49 8.09
N LYS A 99 -0.18 -3.67 7.96
CA LYS A 99 -0.11 -2.34 8.61
C LYS A 99 -0.24 -1.16 7.65
N GLY A 100 -0.02 -1.37 6.36
CA GLY A 100 -0.18 -0.30 5.38
C GLY A 100 -0.65 -0.78 4.02
N MET A 101 -1.35 0.11 3.33
CA MET A 101 -1.71 -0.06 1.92
C MET A 101 -1.35 1.22 1.17
N ILE A 102 -0.79 1.09 -0.03
CA ILE A 102 -0.46 2.21 -0.91
C ILE A 102 -1.24 2.08 -2.22
N GLY A 103 -1.95 3.12 -2.65
CA GLY A 103 -2.67 3.12 -3.92
C GLY A 103 -3.13 4.50 -4.35
N LYS A 104 -4.27 4.59 -5.04
CA LYS A 104 -4.96 5.85 -5.36
C LYS A 104 -6.48 5.74 -5.21
N GLY A 105 -7.13 6.86 -4.91
CA GLY A 105 -8.59 6.93 -4.76
C GLY A 105 -9.06 6.58 -3.36
N MET A 106 -10.34 6.84 -3.09
CA MET A 106 -11.01 6.60 -1.82
C MET A 106 -11.13 5.10 -1.48
N ARG A 107 -11.36 4.82 -0.21
CA ARG A 107 -11.65 3.48 0.33
C ARG A 107 -13.10 3.44 0.84
N SER A 108 -13.70 2.26 0.91
CA SER A 108 -15.03 2.09 1.51
C SER A 108 -15.00 2.30 3.03
N GLU A 109 -16.15 2.64 3.60
CA GLU A 109 -16.34 2.76 5.06
C GLU A 109 -15.96 1.45 5.80
N GLU A 110 -16.28 0.29 5.22
CA GLU A 110 -15.92 -1.01 5.77
C GLU A 110 -14.40 -1.18 5.94
N VAL A 111 -13.63 -0.72 4.95
CA VAL A 111 -12.16 -0.75 5.02
C VAL A 111 -11.65 0.25 6.05
N ILE A 112 -12.27 1.43 6.17
CA ILE A 112 -11.91 2.43 7.19
C ILE A 112 -12.17 1.89 8.60
N GLU A 113 -13.30 1.22 8.83
CA GLU A 113 -13.59 0.57 10.11
C GLU A 113 -12.63 -0.60 10.41
N ALA A 114 -12.24 -1.37 9.39
CA ALA A 114 -11.20 -2.38 9.53
C ALA A 114 -9.83 -1.75 9.87
N MET A 115 -9.48 -0.62 9.26
CA MET A 115 -8.26 0.13 9.55
C MET A 115 -8.20 0.58 11.02
N LYS A 116 -9.32 1.06 11.58
CA LYS A 116 -9.44 1.39 13.01
C LYS A 116 -9.25 0.17 13.90
N ARG A 117 -9.92 -0.94 13.56
CA ARG A 117 -9.90 -2.18 14.35
C ARG A 117 -8.52 -2.83 14.40
N TYR A 118 -7.86 -2.92 13.26
CA TYR A 118 -6.59 -3.66 13.09
C TYR A 118 -5.36 -2.77 13.05
N ARG A 119 -5.55 -1.44 13.20
CA ARG A 119 -4.50 -0.43 13.22
C ARG A 119 -3.66 -0.48 11.95
N CYS A 120 -4.32 -0.28 10.82
CA CYS A 120 -3.71 -0.20 9.49
C CYS A 120 -3.95 1.19 8.93
N VAL A 121 -3.02 1.68 8.10
CA VAL A 121 -3.16 2.97 7.41
C VAL A 121 -3.29 2.79 5.90
N TYR A 122 -3.91 3.78 5.25
CA TYR A 122 -3.91 3.90 3.79
C TYR A 122 -3.19 5.16 3.36
N MET A 123 -2.30 5.00 2.40
CA MET A 123 -1.44 6.05 1.87
C MET A 123 -1.65 6.18 0.36
N ALA A 124 -1.73 7.41 -0.13
CA ALA A 124 -1.76 7.68 -1.55
C ALA A 124 -0.34 7.83 -2.11
N ALA A 125 -0.04 7.07 -3.15
CA ALA A 125 1.05 7.42 -4.05
C ALA A 125 0.52 8.39 -5.13
N VAL A 126 1.38 9.29 -5.61
CA VAL A 126 0.96 10.29 -6.61
C VAL A 126 0.68 9.61 -7.95
N GLY A 127 -0.59 9.59 -8.37
CA GLY A 127 -1.01 9.08 -9.66
C GLY A 127 -0.34 9.84 -10.82
N GLY A 128 0.07 9.12 -11.87
CA GLY A 128 0.77 9.71 -13.03
C GLY A 128 2.28 9.91 -12.83
N ALA A 129 2.80 9.78 -11.61
CA ALA A 129 4.23 9.91 -11.30
C ALA A 129 4.99 8.57 -11.31
N GLY A 130 4.50 7.54 -12.01
CA GLY A 130 5.04 6.17 -11.93
C GLY A 130 6.53 6.03 -12.29
N ALA A 131 7.02 6.83 -13.25
CA ALA A 131 8.44 6.86 -13.62
C ALA A 131 9.32 7.58 -12.59
N LEU A 132 8.74 8.45 -11.76
CA LEU A 132 9.44 9.08 -10.64
C LEU A 132 9.44 8.14 -9.43
N LEU A 133 8.31 7.52 -9.12
CA LEU A 133 8.17 6.54 -8.03
C LEU A 133 9.12 5.35 -8.23
N SER A 134 9.31 4.89 -9.47
CA SER A 134 10.24 3.79 -9.76
C SER A 134 11.70 4.11 -9.43
N LYS A 135 12.11 5.39 -9.32
CA LYS A 135 13.47 5.78 -8.92
C LYS A 135 13.76 5.50 -7.44
N SER A 136 12.71 5.44 -6.62
CA SER A 136 12.80 5.05 -5.21
C SER A 136 12.91 3.54 -5.03
N ILE A 137 12.64 2.73 -6.07
CA ILE A 137 12.71 1.27 -6.02
C ILE A 137 14.11 0.81 -6.44
N LYS A 138 14.83 0.16 -5.53
CA LYS A 138 16.22 -0.29 -5.70
C LYS A 138 16.31 -1.75 -6.13
N LYS A 139 15.33 -2.56 -5.74
CA LYS A 139 15.22 -3.97 -6.12
C LYS A 139 13.77 -4.39 -6.25
N ALA A 140 13.48 -5.34 -7.14
CA ALA A 140 12.16 -5.94 -7.30
C ALA A 140 12.29 -7.43 -7.58
N ASP A 141 11.97 -8.26 -6.59
CA ASP A 141 12.00 -9.72 -6.70
C ASP A 141 10.57 -10.25 -6.83
N VAL A 142 10.29 -11.13 -7.80
CA VAL A 142 9.02 -11.87 -7.82
C VAL A 142 9.07 -12.94 -6.73
N ILE A 143 8.08 -12.97 -5.84
CA ILE A 143 8.06 -13.94 -4.72
C ILE A 143 6.89 -14.92 -4.81
N ALA A 144 5.80 -14.55 -5.50
CA ALA A 144 4.67 -15.44 -5.73
C ALA A 144 3.85 -15.01 -6.93
N TYR A 145 3.11 -15.98 -7.47
CA TYR A 145 2.13 -15.80 -8.54
C TYR A 145 2.73 -15.18 -9.80
N GLU A 146 3.90 -15.66 -10.22
CA GLU A 146 4.60 -15.21 -11.42
C GLU A 146 3.71 -15.29 -12.68
N ASP A 147 2.81 -16.29 -12.72
CA ASP A 147 1.80 -16.49 -13.77
C ASP A 147 0.86 -15.29 -13.95
N LEU A 148 0.71 -14.43 -12.93
CA LEU A 148 -0.11 -13.22 -12.97
C LEU A 148 0.61 -12.02 -13.64
N GLY A 149 1.86 -12.19 -14.08
CA GLY A 149 2.60 -11.16 -14.81
C GLY A 149 2.72 -9.85 -14.02
N PRO A 150 2.16 -8.72 -14.49
CA PRO A 150 2.19 -7.45 -13.76
C PRO A 150 1.48 -7.47 -12.41
N GLU A 151 0.58 -8.41 -12.14
CA GLU A 151 -0.13 -8.52 -10.86
C GLU A 151 0.54 -9.46 -9.86
N ALA A 152 1.65 -10.09 -10.26
CA ALA A 152 2.42 -10.96 -9.38
C ALA A 152 2.85 -10.23 -8.11
N ILE A 153 3.04 -11.00 -7.03
CA ILE A 153 3.53 -10.45 -5.77
C ILE A 153 5.04 -10.26 -5.90
N ARG A 154 5.48 -9.01 -5.73
CA ARG A 154 6.89 -8.63 -5.74
C ARG A 154 7.29 -8.09 -4.39
N ARG A 155 8.48 -8.47 -3.94
CA ARG A 155 9.16 -7.79 -2.84
C ARG A 155 9.99 -6.66 -3.43
N LEU A 156 9.66 -5.43 -3.06
CA LEU A 156 10.35 -4.22 -3.47
C LEU A 156 11.23 -3.71 -2.33
N GLU A 157 12.51 -3.51 -2.60
CA GLU A 157 13.38 -2.72 -1.71
C GLU A 157 13.30 -1.27 -2.14
N VAL A 158 12.88 -0.38 -1.25
CA VAL A 158 12.67 1.03 -1.54
C VAL A 158 13.47 1.94 -0.62
N GLU A 159 13.83 3.10 -1.15
CA GLU A 159 14.51 4.16 -0.42
C GLU A 159 13.78 5.48 -0.64
N SER A 160 13.34 6.10 0.47
CA SER A 160 12.60 7.36 0.47
C SER A 160 11.42 7.37 -0.52
N PHE A 161 10.62 6.30 -0.52
CA PHE A 161 9.43 6.18 -1.36
C PHE A 161 8.34 7.15 -0.89
N PRO A 162 7.92 8.13 -1.71
CA PRO A 162 7.06 9.21 -1.27
C PRO A 162 5.58 8.84 -1.33
N VAL A 163 4.87 9.03 -0.22
CA VAL A 163 3.42 8.86 -0.11
C VAL A 163 2.80 9.93 0.80
N ILE A 164 1.47 10.03 0.77
CA ILE A 164 0.69 10.93 1.62
C ILE A 164 -0.28 10.08 2.44
N LEU A 165 -0.37 10.30 3.76
CA LEU A 165 -1.36 9.61 4.59
C LEU A 165 -2.77 10.08 4.21
N VAL A 166 -3.65 9.15 3.86
CA VAL A 166 -5.04 9.45 3.48
C VAL A 166 -6.00 9.00 4.57
N ASN A 167 -5.90 7.75 5.02
CA ASN A 167 -6.67 7.25 6.15
C ASN A 167 -5.72 6.85 7.27
N ASP A 168 -5.96 7.42 8.46
CA ASP A 168 -5.21 7.08 9.67
C ASP A 168 -5.90 5.95 10.46
N ILE A 169 -5.26 5.55 11.57
CA ILE A 169 -5.79 4.50 12.46
C ILE A 169 -7.01 4.94 13.29
N ARG A 170 -7.42 6.21 13.21
CA ARG A 170 -8.55 6.80 13.95
C ARG A 170 -9.81 6.85 13.11
N GLY A 171 -9.70 6.56 11.81
CA GLY A 171 -10.80 6.63 10.86
C GLY A 171 -10.96 8.00 10.20
N ASN A 172 -9.96 8.88 10.35
CA ASN A 172 -9.96 10.14 9.62
C ASN A 172 -9.70 9.87 8.13
N ASP A 173 -10.29 10.69 7.26
CA ASP A 173 -10.15 10.56 5.81
C ASP A 173 -9.83 11.93 5.18
N LEU A 174 -8.62 12.03 4.61
CA LEU A 174 -8.12 13.25 3.96
C LEU A 174 -9.02 13.71 2.80
N TYR A 175 -9.58 12.78 2.03
CA TYR A 175 -10.42 13.10 0.89
C TYR A 175 -11.79 13.64 1.34
N GLU A 176 -12.38 13.07 2.38
CA GLU A 176 -13.61 13.60 2.95
C GLU A 176 -13.42 14.97 3.59
N GLU A 177 -12.38 15.14 4.42
CA GLU A 177 -12.10 16.41 5.07
C GLU A 177 -11.75 17.49 4.05
N GLY A 178 -10.95 17.13 3.04
CA GLY A 178 -10.66 17.99 1.90
C GLY A 178 -11.94 18.43 1.20
N ALA A 179 -12.85 17.52 0.89
CA ALA A 179 -14.12 17.86 0.24
C ALA A 179 -14.99 18.78 1.12
N LYS A 180 -15.12 18.49 2.43
CA LYS A 180 -15.90 19.31 3.38
C LYS A 180 -15.40 20.76 3.44
N LYS A 181 -14.09 20.99 3.36
CA LYS A 181 -13.49 22.33 3.42
C LYS A 181 -13.86 23.24 2.24
N TYR A 182 -14.18 22.66 1.08
CA TYR A 182 -14.45 23.42 -0.16
C TYR A 182 -15.90 23.29 -0.68
N ARG A 183 -16.75 22.49 -0.03
CA ARG A 183 -18.21 22.54 -0.21
C ARG A 183 -18.73 23.82 0.43
N ARG A 184 -18.81 24.90 -0.36
CA ARG A 184 -19.58 26.11 -0.04
C ARG A 184 -20.99 25.99 -0.60
#